data_AF-A0A068NR32-F1
#
_entry.id   AF-A0A068NR32-F1
#
_cell.length_a   1.000
_cell.length_b   1.000
_cell.length_c   1.000
_cell.angle_alpha   90.00
_cell.angle_beta   90.00
_cell.angle_gamma   90.00
#
_symmetry.space_group_name_H-M   'P 1'
#
loop_
_entity.id
_entity.type
_entity.pdbx_description
1 polymer ?
#
loop_
_entity_poly.entity_id
_entity_poly.type
_entity_poly.pdbx_seq_one_letter_code
_entity_poly.pdbx_strand_id
1 'polypeptide(L)'
;MDAISYSAARAKLARVMDQVCENREPMIITRQGSESVVILSLSDYEELDETAYLRRSPENARRLTEAIKQLEAGNGIEMELKDLTD
;
A
#
# COMPACT_ATOMS: atom_id res chain seq x y z
N MET A 1 2.07 12.50 -8.64
CA MET A 1 3.06 11.44 -8.96
C MET A 1 4.09 12.08 -9.87
N ASP A 2 5.24 12.41 -9.31
CA ASP A 2 6.28 13.16 -10.00
C ASP A 2 7.17 12.22 -10.82
N ALA A 3 7.70 12.75 -11.93
CA ALA A 3 8.57 12.01 -12.82
C ALA A 3 9.93 12.70 -12.96
N ILE A 4 11.00 11.93 -12.83
CA ILE A 4 12.37 12.38 -13.04
C ILE A 4 13.07 11.50 -14.08
N SER A 5 14.07 12.05 -14.77
CA SER A 5 14.88 11.26 -15.69
C SER A 5 15.84 10.34 -14.92
N TYR A 6 16.21 9.22 -15.53
CA TYR A 6 17.23 8.31 -15.01
C TYR A 6 18.51 9.04 -14.60
N SER A 7 18.97 9.99 -15.42
CA SER A 7 20.17 10.78 -15.12
C SER A 7 20.01 11.64 -13.87
N ALA A 8 18.83 12.25 -13.68
CA ALA A 8 18.53 13.04 -12.48
C ALA A 8 18.42 12.16 -11.23
N ALA A 9 17.74 11.02 -11.35
CA ALA A 9 17.61 10.03 -10.28
C ALA A 9 18.98 9.50 -9.84
N ARG A 10 19.82 9.10 -10.79
CA ARG A 10 21.17 8.59 -10.52
C ARG A 10 22.04 9.62 -9.82
N ALA A 11 21.95 10.90 -10.21
CA ALA A 11 22.75 11.96 -9.61
C ALA A 11 22.33 12.30 -8.17
N LYS A 12 21.08 12.00 -7.78
CA LYS A 12 20.48 12.42 -6.51
C LYS A 12 19.72 11.29 -5.82
N LEU A 13 20.19 10.05 -5.96
CA LEU A 13 19.40 8.87 -5.57
C LEU A 13 19.04 8.87 -4.08
N ALA A 14 19.97 9.22 -3.19
CA ALA A 14 19.71 9.30 -1.75
C ALA A 14 18.55 10.25 -1.44
N ARG A 15 18.60 11.48 -1.99
CA ARG A 15 17.52 12.47 -1.82
C ARG A 15 16.19 12.01 -2.40
N VAL A 16 16.21 11.28 -3.53
CA VAL A 16 15.00 10.71 -4.12
C VAL A 16 14.40 9.66 -3.18
N MET A 17 15.22 8.80 -2.59
CA MET A 17 14.77 7.81 -1.60
C MET A 17 14.20 8.48 -0.35
N ASP A 18 14.88 9.49 0.20
CA ASP A 18 14.41 10.25 1.36
C ASP A 18 13.04 10.88 1.08
N GLN A 19 12.89 11.54 -0.07
CA GLN A 19 11.63 12.18 -0.47
C GLN A 19 10.47 11.19 -0.61
N VAL A 20 10.72 10.01 -1.21
CA VAL A 20 9.70 8.96 -1.36
C VAL A 20 9.26 8.43 0.02
N CYS A 21 10.21 8.23 0.94
CA CYS A 21 9.90 7.77 2.29
C CYS A 21 9.19 8.83 3.15
N GLU A 22 9.64 10.09 3.10
CA GLU A 22 9.08 11.18 3.91
C GLU A 22 7.68 11.58 3.46
N ASN A 23 7.46 11.68 2.15
CA ASN A 23 6.18 12.12 1.61
C ASN A 23 5.18 10.97 1.44
N ARG A 24 5.64 9.71 1.53
CA ARG A 24 4.85 8.51 1.19
C ARG A 24 4.23 8.60 -0.20
N GLU A 25 4.97 9.17 -1.14
CA GLU A 25 4.54 9.37 -2.51
C GLU A 25 5.47 8.63 -3.49
N PRO A 26 4.91 7.81 -4.41
CA PRO A 26 5.70 7.15 -5.43
C PRO A 26 6.33 8.15 -6.41
N MET A 27 7.54 7.84 -6.88
CA MET A 27 8.23 8.60 -7.91
C MET A 27 8.50 7.78 -9.16
N ILE A 28 8.23 8.35 -10.34
CA ILE A 28 8.48 7.70 -11.63
C ILE A 28 9.89 8.06 -12.12
N ILE A 29 10.67 7.06 -12.51
CA ILE A 29 11.94 7.24 -13.21
C ILE A 29 11.75 6.86 -14.68
N THR A 30 12.01 7.83 -15.54
CA THR A 30 11.93 7.66 -16.99
C THR A 30 13.32 7.49 -17.61
N ARG A 31 13.45 6.64 -18.62
CA ARG A 31 14.68 6.46 -19.39
C ARG A 31 14.38 6.47 -20.88
N GLN A 32 15.09 7.30 -21.65
CA GLN A 32 14.87 7.40 -23.08
C GLN A 32 15.09 6.05 -23.77
N GLY A 33 14.10 5.61 -24.55
CA GLY A 33 14.15 4.34 -25.28
C GLY A 33 14.03 3.09 -24.38
N SER A 34 13.56 3.22 -23.14
CA SER A 34 13.32 2.09 -22.25
C SER A 34 12.03 2.31 -21.44
N GLU A 35 11.52 1.23 -20.84
CA GLU A 35 10.38 1.33 -19.94
C GLU A 35 10.71 2.16 -18.69
N SER A 36 9.69 2.83 -18.16
CA SER A 36 9.80 3.61 -16.93
C SER A 36 9.60 2.71 -15.72
N VAL A 37 10.24 3.05 -14.62
CA VAL A 37 10.11 2.34 -13.34
C VAL A 37 9.53 3.26 -12.28
N VAL A 38 8.97 2.68 -11.22
CA VAL A 38 8.47 3.42 -10.05
C VAL A 38 9.36 3.08 -8.86
N ILE A 39 9.76 4.11 -8.10
CA ILE A 39 10.33 3.94 -6.77
C ILE A 39 9.22 4.14 -5.74
N LEU A 40 9.17 3.20 -4.80
CA LEU A 40 8.29 3.20 -3.64
C LEU A 40 9.15 3.03 -2.38
N SER A 41 8.66 3.54 -1.25
CA SER A 41 9.22 3.14 0.04
C SER A 41 8.93 1.65 0.26
N LEU A 42 9.77 0.97 1.03
CA LEU A 42 9.55 -0.44 1.34
C LEU A 42 8.21 -0.64 2.06
N SER A 43 7.89 0.22 3.02
CA SER A 43 6.63 0.14 3.77
C SER A 43 5.41 0.32 2.87
N ASP A 44 5.44 1.27 1.92
CA ASP A 44 4.31 1.44 0.99
C ASP A 44 4.19 0.24 0.04
N TYR A 45 5.32 -0.37 -0.37
CA TYR A 45 5.29 -1.59 -1.16
C TYR A 45 4.70 -2.77 -0.39
N GLU A 46 5.11 -2.97 0.86
CA GLU A 46 4.59 -4.03 1.74
C GLU A 46 3.10 -3.84 2.02
N GLU A 47 2.65 -2.61 2.30
CA GLU A 47 1.23 -2.28 2.48
C GLU A 47 0.41 -2.54 1.21
N LEU A 48 0.97 -2.24 0.02
CA LEU A 48 0.33 -2.55 -1.25
C LEU A 48 0.25 -4.05 -1.52
N ASP A 49 1.31 -4.80 -1.21
CA ASP A 49 1.34 -6.26 -1.37
C ASP A 49 0.38 -6.94 -0.38
N GLU A 50 0.33 -6.48 0.88
CA GLU A 50 -0.62 -6.95 1.87
C GLU A 50 -2.07 -6.61 1.47
N THR A 51 -2.32 -5.39 1.00
CA THR A 51 -3.66 -5.00 0.51
C THR A 51 -4.06 -5.83 -0.70
N ALA A 52 -3.14 -6.06 -1.64
CA ALA A 52 -3.38 -6.93 -2.79
C ALA A 52 -3.61 -8.38 -2.36
N TYR A 53 -2.89 -8.87 -1.35
CA TYR A 53 -3.04 -10.19 -0.76
C TYR A 53 -4.40 -10.37 -0.08
N LEU A 54 -4.80 -9.45 0.78
CA LEU A 54 -6.13 -9.45 1.43
C LEU A 54 -7.25 -9.34 0.40
N ARG A 55 -7.04 -8.59 -0.69
CA ARG A 55 -7.99 -8.44 -1.80
C ARG A 55 -7.96 -9.57 -2.84
N ARG A 56 -6.95 -10.45 -2.82
CA ARG A 56 -6.81 -11.57 -3.77
C ARG A 56 -7.83 -12.68 -3.57
N SER A 57 -8.43 -12.79 -2.38
CA SER A 57 -9.61 -13.61 -2.18
C SER A 57 -10.84 -12.70 -2.28
N PRO A 58 -11.59 -12.73 -3.39
CA PRO A 58 -12.82 -11.94 -3.54
C PRO A 58 -13.78 -12.20 -2.39
N GLU A 59 -13.80 -13.43 -1.87
CA GLU A 59 -14.64 -13.83 -0.75
C GLU A 59 -14.17 -13.22 0.59
N ASN A 60 -12.86 -13.13 0.84
CA ASN A 60 -12.36 -12.46 2.04
C ASN A 60 -12.58 -10.94 1.96
N ALA A 61 -12.38 -10.33 0.78
CA ALA A 61 -12.67 -8.93 0.56
C ALA A 61 -14.17 -8.62 0.78
N ARG A 62 -15.06 -9.51 0.29
CA ARG A 62 -16.50 -9.42 0.51
C ARG A 62 -16.85 -9.53 2.00
N ARG A 63 -16.31 -10.53 2.70
CA ARG A 63 -16.51 -10.73 4.14
C ARG A 63 -16.04 -9.54 4.97
N LEU A 64 -14.86 -9.00 4.68
CA LEU A 64 -14.33 -7.82 5.39
C LEU A 64 -15.21 -6.59 5.15
N THR A 65 -15.61 -6.36 3.90
CA THR A 65 -16.50 -5.24 3.55
C THR A 65 -17.87 -5.37 4.23
N GLU A 66 -18.42 -6.59 4.28
CA GLU A 66 -19.68 -6.87 4.96
C GLU A 66 -19.57 -6.69 6.47
N ALA A 67 -18.48 -7.15 7.09
CA ALA A 67 -18.21 -6.94 8.52
C ALA A 67 -18.11 -5.45 8.88
N ILE A 68 -17.40 -4.65 8.07
CA ILE A 68 -17.31 -3.20 8.27
C ILE A 68 -18.70 -2.55 8.21
N LYS A 69 -19.52 -2.91 7.20
CA LYS A 69 -20.90 -2.40 7.09
C LYS A 69 -21.78 -2.79 8.27
N GLN A 70 -21.65 -4.02 8.78
CA GLN A 70 -22.39 -4.47 9.96
C GLN A 70 -22.00 -3.67 11.20
N LEU A 71 -20.70 -3.38 11.38
CA LEU A 71 -20.20 -2.56 12.49
C LEU A 71 -20.69 -1.11 12.38
N GLU A 72 -20.62 -0.49 11.20
CA GLU A 72 -21.13 0.87 10.95
C GLU A 72 -22.65 0.97 11.17
N ALA A 73 -23.39 -0.09 10.86
CA ALA A 73 -24.83 -0.18 11.11
C ALA A 73 -25.20 -0.49 12.58
N GLY A 74 -24.21 -0.65 13.46
CA GLY A 74 -24.43 -0.95 14.89
C GLY A 74 -24.77 -2.41 15.18
N ASN A 75 -24.62 -3.32 14.20
CA ASN A 75 -24.89 -4.75 14.34
C ASN A 75 -23.65 -5.54 14.84
N GLY A 76 -22.69 -4.85 15.45
CA GLY A 76 -21.53 -5.48 16.07
C GLY A 76 -21.93 -6.26 17.33
N ILE A 77 -21.26 -7.39 17.57
CA ILE A 77 -21.40 -8.14 18.82
C ILE A 77 -20.14 -7.87 19.64
N GLU A 78 -20.32 -7.27 20.82
CA GLU A 78 -19.24 -7.16 21.80
C GLU A 78 -18.99 -8.53 22.43
N MET A 79 -17.73 -8.96 22.46
CA MET A 79 -17.34 -10.27 22.96
C MET A 79 -16.06 -10.10 23.76
N GLU A 80 -15.98 -10.72 24.94
CA GLU A 80 -14.73 -10.68 25.69
C GLU A 80 -13.75 -11.71 25.15
N LEU A 81 -12.45 -11.36 25.18
CA LEU A 81 -11.37 -12.23 24.70
C LEU A 81 -11.35 -13.63 25.33
N LYS A 82 -11.90 -13.77 26.55
CA LYS A 82 -12.02 -15.06 27.25
C LYS A 82 -13.06 -16.00 26.63
N ASP A 83 -14.03 -15.45 25.88
CA ASP A 83 -15.14 -16.19 25.27
C ASP A 83 -14.77 -16.76 23.88
N LEU A 84 -13.58 -16.44 23.35
CA LEU A 84 -13.06 -16.87 22.05
C LEU A 84 -12.32 -18.22 22.07
N THR A 85 -12.26 -18.90 23.22
CA THR A 85 -11.42 -20.10 23.44
C THR A 85 -12.15 -21.44 23.58
N ASP A 86 -13.43 -21.52 23.23
CA ASP A 86 -14.18 -22.80 23.11
C ASP A 86 -14.38 -23.24 21.65
#